data_AF-A0A9E5K4V9-F1
#
_entry.id   AF-A0A9E5K4V9-F1
#
_cell.length_a   1.000
_cell.length_b   1.000
_cell.length_c   1.000
_cell.angle_alpha   90.00
_cell.angle_beta   90.00
_cell.angle_gamma   90.00
#
_symmetry.space_group_name_H-M   'P 1'
#
loop_
_entity.id
_entity.type
_entity.pdbx_description
1 polymer ?
#
loop_
_entity_poly.entity_id
_entity_poly.type
_entity_poly.pdbx_seq_one_letter_code
_entity_poly.pdbx_strand_id
1 'polypeptide(L)'
;KSNIDRFVMARLEAAKMMPNPSAEKHILIRRAYLDLIGIPPTPEQVKAFINDAKPDSLARVVDELLRSKHYGERWARHWLDVARYSDGLGGFLDAADLPNAWRYRDWVVQSLNEDMPYNEFVIRQIAGDVRKPETDAVATGFFAVGPTYISDGGDPEATLQAQAETLADRVDTFSRAFLGLTVACARCHDHKFDPITTKDYYAIAGVFKNTAIGELSLASKEVIEAQKINEEKVRLAQQALKQFTKSLQDPEKKEKPKFTQEEQNGDRQENSTAKSPGYSCFKRKWQCRHECCS
;
A
#
# COMPACT_ATOMS: atom_id res chain seq x y z
N LYS A 1 -37.46 -6.18 -16.85
CA LYS A 1 -37.72 -4.92 -16.11
C LYS A 1 -37.77 -5.25 -14.64
N SER A 2 -37.01 -4.52 -13.83
CA SER A 2 -37.01 -4.65 -12.37
C SER A 2 -38.27 -3.99 -11.76
N ASN A 3 -38.55 -4.24 -10.48
CA ASN A 3 -39.60 -3.50 -9.77
C ASN A 3 -39.28 -2.00 -9.65
N ILE A 4 -37.99 -1.63 -9.61
CA ILE A 4 -37.54 -0.23 -9.60
C ILE A 4 -37.95 0.46 -10.90
N ASP A 5 -37.75 -0.19 -12.05
CA ASP A 5 -38.12 0.37 -13.36
C ASP A 5 -39.62 0.72 -13.41
N ARG A 6 -40.47 -0.10 -12.77
CA ARG A 6 -41.92 0.15 -12.72
C ARG A 6 -42.27 1.39 -11.92
N PHE A 7 -41.63 1.61 -10.77
CA PHE A 7 -41.86 2.80 -9.94
C PHE A 7 -41.38 4.09 -10.62
N VAL A 8 -40.23 4.03 -11.30
CA VAL A 8 -39.72 5.16 -12.09
C VAL A 8 -40.66 5.48 -13.25
N MET A 9 -41.09 4.46 -14.01
CA MET A 9 -42.03 4.63 -15.13
C MET A 9 -43.36 5.23 -14.67
N ALA A 10 -43.93 4.77 -13.55
CA ALA A 10 -45.19 5.31 -13.04
C ALA A 10 -45.09 6.81 -12.73
N ARG A 11 -43.96 7.28 -12.17
CA ARG A 11 -43.70 8.70 -11.92
C ARG A 11 -43.55 9.50 -13.23
N LEU A 12 -42.83 8.96 -14.22
CA LEU A 12 -42.66 9.58 -15.53
C LEU A 12 -44.01 9.72 -16.25
N GLU A 13 -44.81 8.67 -16.27
CA GLU A 13 -46.15 8.65 -16.88
C GLU A 13 -47.07 9.67 -16.22
N ALA A 14 -47.10 9.73 -14.89
CA ALA A 14 -47.87 10.74 -14.15
C ALA A 14 -47.41 12.18 -14.45
N ALA A 15 -46.10 12.38 -14.65
CA ALA A 15 -45.51 13.65 -15.06
C ALA A 15 -45.63 13.91 -16.58
N LYS A 16 -46.26 13.02 -17.35
CA LYS A 16 -46.37 13.08 -18.82
C LYS A 16 -45.01 13.18 -19.52
N MET A 17 -43.99 12.56 -18.94
CA MET A 17 -42.63 12.48 -19.48
C MET A 17 -42.39 11.11 -20.08
N MET A 18 -41.61 11.08 -21.17
CA MET A 18 -41.16 9.83 -21.79
C MET A 18 -39.68 9.60 -21.47
N PRO A 19 -39.24 8.34 -21.30
CA PRO A 19 -37.82 8.02 -21.25
C PRO A 19 -37.11 8.46 -22.54
N ASN A 20 -35.84 8.83 -22.40
CA ASN A 20 -35.00 9.06 -23.57
C ASN A 20 -34.87 7.79 -24.42
N PRO A 21 -34.75 7.92 -25.75
CA PRO A 21 -34.47 6.78 -26.61
C PRO A 21 -33.15 6.12 -26.20
N SER A 22 -33.04 4.80 -26.47
CA SER A 22 -31.78 4.09 -26.26
C SER A 22 -30.68 4.72 -27.12
N ALA A 23 -29.48 4.84 -26.55
CA ALA A 23 -28.35 5.36 -27.29
C ALA A 23 -27.94 4.41 -28.41
N GLU A 24 -27.33 4.95 -29.46
CA GLU A 24 -26.79 4.13 -30.56
C GLU A 24 -25.72 3.16 -30.04
N LYS A 25 -25.58 1.99 -30.68
CA LYS A 25 -24.67 0.92 -30.23
C LYS A 25 -23.23 1.41 -30.04
N HIS A 26 -22.73 2.25 -30.94
CA HIS A 26 -21.37 2.78 -30.87
C HIS A 26 -21.16 3.69 -29.62
N ILE A 27 -22.21 4.37 -29.15
CA ILE A 27 -22.21 5.17 -27.93
C ILE A 27 -22.25 4.23 -26.70
N LEU A 28 -23.10 3.21 -26.74
CA LEU A 28 -23.27 2.26 -25.63
C LEU A 28 -21.96 1.52 -25.31
N ILE A 29 -21.29 0.96 -26.32
CA ILE A 29 -20.02 0.26 -26.09
C ILE A 29 -18.93 1.20 -25.56
N ARG A 30 -18.84 2.43 -26.12
CA ARG A 30 -17.87 3.42 -25.65
C ARG A 30 -18.09 3.78 -24.18
N ARG A 31 -19.35 4.00 -23.77
CA ARG A 31 -19.71 4.27 -22.38
C ARG A 31 -19.37 3.09 -21.49
N ALA A 32 -19.79 1.87 -21.84
CA ALA A 32 -19.51 0.67 -21.05
C ALA A 32 -18.00 0.50 -20.77
N TYR A 33 -17.17 0.66 -21.80
CA TYR A 33 -15.71 0.56 -21.68
C TYR A 33 -15.10 1.67 -20.81
N LEU A 34 -15.46 2.94 -21.04
CA LEU A 34 -14.92 4.05 -20.26
C LEU A 34 -15.42 4.06 -18.81
N ASP A 35 -16.67 3.67 -18.58
CA ASP A 35 -17.27 3.67 -17.25
C ASP A 35 -16.73 2.49 -16.41
N LEU A 36 -16.68 1.29 -16.99
CA LEU A 36 -16.30 0.09 -16.25
C LEU A 36 -14.78 -0.08 -16.09
N ILE A 37 -14.00 0.18 -17.15
CA ILE A 37 -12.55 -0.07 -17.12
C ILE A 37 -11.70 1.17 -17.44
N GLY A 38 -12.31 2.30 -17.81
CA GLY A 38 -11.59 3.56 -18.06
C GLY A 38 -10.80 3.62 -19.38
N ILE A 39 -10.87 2.57 -20.21
CA ILE A 39 -10.09 2.43 -21.45
C ILE A 39 -11.09 2.37 -22.61
N PRO A 40 -10.90 3.13 -23.72
CA PRO A 40 -11.82 3.08 -24.86
C PRO A 40 -11.76 1.71 -25.58
N PRO A 41 -12.86 1.26 -26.22
CA PRO A 41 -12.86 0.02 -26.98
C PRO A 41 -12.03 0.17 -28.27
N THR A 42 -11.44 -0.94 -28.72
CA THR A 42 -10.77 -1.01 -30.02
C THR A 42 -11.78 -0.94 -31.18
N PRO A 43 -11.37 -0.51 -32.39
CA PRO A 43 -12.23 -0.53 -33.57
C PRO A 43 -12.86 -1.90 -33.85
N GLU A 44 -12.11 -2.98 -33.61
CA GLU A 44 -12.54 -4.36 -33.79
C GLU A 44 -13.65 -4.73 -32.80
N GLN A 45 -13.50 -4.37 -31.51
CA GLN A 45 -14.52 -4.58 -30.49
C GLN A 45 -15.81 -3.79 -30.80
N VAL A 46 -15.68 -2.55 -31.27
CA VAL A 46 -16.82 -1.73 -31.70
C VAL A 46 -17.55 -2.40 -32.86
N LYS A 47 -16.81 -2.83 -33.90
CA LYS A 47 -17.39 -3.50 -35.07
C LYS A 47 -18.08 -4.81 -34.68
N ALA A 48 -17.47 -5.60 -33.79
CA ALA A 48 -18.05 -6.84 -33.29
C ALA A 48 -19.39 -6.59 -32.56
N PHE A 49 -19.44 -5.61 -31.66
CA PHE A 49 -20.66 -5.27 -30.94
C PHE A 49 -21.77 -4.70 -31.82
N ILE A 50 -21.42 -3.82 -32.77
CA ILE A 50 -22.41 -3.23 -33.69
C ILE A 50 -23.09 -4.35 -34.51
N ASN A 51 -22.29 -5.30 -35.01
CA ASN A 51 -22.77 -6.41 -35.83
C ASN A 51 -23.44 -7.53 -35.02
N ASP A 52 -23.32 -7.53 -33.69
CA ASP A 52 -24.00 -8.51 -32.84
C ASP A 52 -25.49 -8.16 -32.67
N ALA A 53 -26.35 -8.88 -33.37
CA ALA A 53 -27.80 -8.69 -33.32
C ALA A 53 -28.48 -9.37 -32.13
N LYS A 54 -27.73 -10.10 -31.27
CA LYS A 54 -28.34 -10.78 -30.14
C LYS A 54 -28.87 -9.78 -29.11
N PRO A 55 -30.02 -10.07 -28.47
CA PRO A 55 -30.64 -9.17 -27.50
C PRO A 55 -29.81 -9.01 -26.22
N ASP A 56 -28.89 -9.94 -25.94
CA ASP A 56 -28.00 -9.93 -24.77
C ASP A 56 -26.60 -9.36 -25.07
N SER A 57 -26.37 -8.83 -26.28
CA SER A 57 -25.04 -8.35 -26.73
C SER A 57 -24.38 -7.39 -25.74
N LEU A 58 -25.14 -6.43 -25.18
CA LEU A 58 -24.61 -5.48 -24.20
C LEU A 58 -24.27 -6.15 -22.87
N ALA A 59 -25.12 -7.08 -22.39
CA ALA A 59 -24.87 -7.79 -21.14
C ALA A 59 -23.58 -8.61 -21.24
N ARG A 60 -23.34 -9.28 -22.38
CA ARG A 60 -22.09 -10.05 -22.58
C ARG A 60 -20.85 -9.16 -22.60
N VAL A 61 -20.92 -7.97 -23.20
CA VAL A 61 -19.83 -6.98 -23.15
C VAL A 61 -19.60 -6.52 -21.71
N VAL A 62 -20.66 -6.22 -20.95
CA VAL A 62 -20.55 -5.82 -19.55
C VAL A 62 -19.92 -6.93 -18.71
N ASP A 63 -20.37 -8.18 -18.86
CA ASP A 63 -19.81 -9.35 -18.15
C ASP A 63 -18.32 -9.55 -18.46
N GLU A 64 -17.90 -9.34 -19.70
CA GLU A 64 -16.49 -9.38 -20.10
C GLU A 64 -15.67 -8.29 -19.41
N LEU A 65 -16.20 -7.05 -19.39
CA LEU A 65 -15.54 -5.90 -18.77
C LEU A 65 -15.45 -6.04 -17.25
N LEU A 66 -16.48 -6.56 -16.59
CA LEU A 66 -16.48 -6.82 -15.14
C LEU A 66 -15.44 -7.88 -14.74
N ARG A 67 -15.12 -8.85 -15.61
CA ARG A 67 -14.06 -9.84 -15.38
C ARG A 67 -12.65 -9.34 -15.69
N SER A 68 -12.52 -8.15 -16.27
CA SER A 68 -11.21 -7.56 -16.59
C SER A 68 -10.53 -7.07 -15.33
N LYS A 69 -9.22 -7.32 -15.19
CA LYS A 69 -8.41 -6.75 -14.09
C LYS A 69 -8.46 -5.22 -14.01
N HIS A 70 -8.73 -4.58 -15.15
CA HIS A 70 -8.85 -3.12 -15.26
C HIS A 70 -10.12 -2.58 -14.58
N TYR A 71 -11.11 -3.44 -14.31
CA TYR A 71 -12.31 -3.06 -13.55
C TYR A 71 -11.91 -2.62 -12.13
N GLY A 72 -11.18 -3.46 -11.40
CA GLY A 72 -10.68 -3.13 -10.07
C GLY A 72 -9.77 -1.90 -10.07
N GLU A 73 -8.89 -1.75 -11.07
CA GLU A 73 -8.04 -0.55 -11.20
C GLU A 73 -8.88 0.73 -11.38
N ARG A 74 -9.92 0.68 -12.22
CA ARG A 74 -10.81 1.80 -12.50
C ARG A 74 -11.65 2.20 -11.29
N TRP A 75 -12.24 1.21 -10.61
CA TRP A 75 -13.17 1.41 -9.51
C TRP A 75 -12.46 1.65 -8.18
N ALA A 76 -11.28 1.07 -7.96
CA ALA A 76 -10.50 1.32 -6.75
C ALA A 76 -10.17 2.80 -6.59
N ARG A 77 -9.88 3.53 -7.68
CA ARG A 77 -9.67 4.99 -7.61
C ARG A 77 -10.80 5.73 -6.90
N HIS A 78 -12.05 5.38 -7.17
CA HIS A 78 -13.20 6.00 -6.51
C HIS A 78 -13.23 5.68 -5.01
N TRP A 79 -12.88 4.45 -4.63
CA TRP A 79 -12.77 4.09 -3.21
C TRP A 79 -11.57 4.75 -2.53
N LEU A 80 -10.45 4.87 -3.23
CA LEU A 80 -9.23 5.50 -2.72
C LEU A 80 -9.43 7.00 -2.48
N ASP A 81 -10.29 7.67 -3.25
CA ASP A 81 -10.74 9.03 -2.95
C ASP A 81 -11.49 9.08 -1.61
N VAL A 82 -12.35 8.08 -1.32
CA VAL A 82 -13.07 7.97 -0.03
C VAL A 82 -12.13 7.66 1.13
N ALA A 83 -11.16 6.77 0.92
CA ALA A 83 -10.11 6.46 1.89
C ALA A 83 -9.11 7.62 2.07
N ARG A 84 -9.13 8.59 1.15
CA ARG A 84 -8.23 9.75 1.08
C ARG A 84 -6.77 9.31 0.96
N TYR A 85 -6.59 8.31 0.11
CA TYR A 85 -5.31 7.70 -0.18
C TYR A 85 -4.32 8.74 -0.71
N SER A 86 -3.10 8.67 -0.19
CA SER A 86 -1.93 9.38 -0.68
C SER A 86 -0.70 8.50 -0.45
N ASP A 87 0.32 8.63 -1.31
CA ASP A 87 1.61 7.95 -1.12
C ASP A 87 2.46 8.58 0.02
N GLY A 88 1.93 9.61 0.69
CA GLY A 88 2.51 10.27 1.86
C GLY A 88 1.42 10.89 2.75
N LEU A 89 1.81 11.47 3.89
CA LEU A 89 0.86 11.98 4.90
C LEU A 89 0.02 13.21 4.49
N GLY A 90 0.21 13.73 3.28
CA GLY A 90 -0.42 14.97 2.81
C GLY A 90 0.20 16.18 3.51
N GLY A 91 0.50 17.23 2.75
CA GLY A 91 1.41 18.31 3.16
C GLY A 91 0.91 19.28 4.24
N PHE A 92 0.25 18.84 5.30
CA PHE A 92 -0.24 19.71 6.37
C PHE A 92 0.81 19.98 7.46
N LEU A 93 1.70 19.04 7.79
CA LEU A 93 2.69 19.22 8.88
C LEU A 93 4.05 18.55 8.62
N ASP A 94 4.09 17.43 7.90
CA ASP A 94 5.32 16.78 7.44
C ASP A 94 5.00 16.01 6.16
N ALA A 95 5.72 16.27 5.08
CA ALA A 95 5.50 15.61 3.78
C ALA A 95 6.12 14.21 3.76
N ALA A 96 6.03 13.50 4.88
CA ALA A 96 6.63 12.19 5.04
C ALA A 96 5.97 11.19 4.10
N ASP A 97 6.82 10.39 3.46
CA ASP A 97 6.39 9.32 2.59
C ASP A 97 5.72 8.20 3.41
N LEU A 98 4.71 7.56 2.82
CA LEU A 98 4.12 6.33 3.30
C LEU A 98 4.60 5.19 2.37
N PRO A 99 5.81 4.64 2.58
CA PRO A 99 6.45 3.72 1.63
C PRO A 99 5.65 2.42 1.40
N ASN A 100 4.73 2.10 2.31
CA ASN A 100 3.87 0.93 2.25
C ASN A 100 2.41 1.23 1.87
N ALA A 101 2.04 2.49 1.57
CA ALA A 101 0.65 2.86 1.25
C ALA A 101 0.10 2.07 0.05
N TRP A 102 0.93 1.87 -0.99
CA TRP A 102 0.55 1.14 -2.20
C TRP A 102 -0.01 -0.27 -1.92
N ARG A 103 0.33 -0.89 -0.80
CA ARG A 103 -0.21 -2.21 -0.41
C ARG A 103 -1.71 -2.13 -0.15
N TYR A 104 -2.18 -1.06 0.48
CA TYR A 104 -3.61 -0.81 0.67
C TYR A 104 -4.31 -0.54 -0.67
N ARG A 105 -3.70 0.27 -1.54
CA ARG A 105 -4.21 0.50 -2.91
C ARG A 105 -4.41 -0.81 -3.66
N ASP A 106 -3.38 -1.66 -3.68
CA ASP A 106 -3.40 -2.93 -4.41
C ASP A 106 -4.41 -3.90 -3.79
N TRP A 107 -4.56 -3.90 -2.45
CA TRP A 107 -5.58 -4.67 -1.76
C TRP A 107 -7.01 -4.25 -2.16
N VAL A 108 -7.29 -2.94 -2.29
CA VAL A 108 -8.61 -2.46 -2.77
C VAL A 108 -8.86 -2.90 -4.21
N VAL A 109 -7.87 -2.77 -5.09
CA VAL A 109 -7.95 -3.22 -6.50
C VAL A 109 -8.27 -4.71 -6.56
N GLN A 110 -7.54 -5.52 -5.79
CA GLN A 110 -7.74 -6.96 -5.74
C GLN A 110 -9.12 -7.32 -5.19
N SER A 111 -9.56 -6.68 -4.11
CA SER A 111 -10.85 -6.95 -3.48
C SER A 111 -12.03 -6.71 -4.43
N LEU A 112 -11.93 -5.68 -5.29
CA LEU A 112 -12.93 -5.40 -6.32
C LEU A 112 -12.90 -6.41 -7.46
N ASN A 113 -11.70 -6.80 -7.91
CA ASN A 113 -11.54 -7.80 -8.99
C ASN A 113 -11.97 -9.22 -8.55
N GLU A 114 -11.84 -9.54 -7.27
CA GLU A 114 -12.28 -10.82 -6.69
C GLU A 114 -13.78 -10.85 -6.34
N ASP A 115 -14.51 -9.75 -6.62
CA ASP A 115 -15.91 -9.59 -6.25
C ASP A 115 -16.15 -9.86 -4.75
N MET A 116 -15.29 -9.27 -3.90
CA MET A 116 -15.38 -9.46 -2.45
C MET A 116 -16.76 -8.99 -1.96
N PRO A 117 -17.47 -9.82 -1.17
CA PRO A 117 -18.73 -9.40 -0.56
C PRO A 117 -18.55 -8.11 0.23
N TYR A 118 -19.45 -7.14 0.02
CA TYR A 118 -19.33 -5.80 0.60
C TYR A 118 -19.20 -5.82 2.14
N ASN A 119 -19.90 -6.73 2.81
CA ASN A 119 -19.79 -6.89 4.27
C ASN A 119 -18.37 -7.30 4.71
N GLU A 120 -17.69 -8.18 3.96
CA GLU A 120 -16.30 -8.55 4.23
C GLU A 120 -15.36 -7.38 3.92
N PHE A 121 -15.60 -6.67 2.82
CA PHE A 121 -14.82 -5.48 2.44
C PHE A 121 -14.87 -4.38 3.51
N VAL A 122 -16.03 -4.16 4.13
CA VAL A 122 -16.20 -3.20 5.22
C VAL A 122 -15.54 -3.70 6.52
N ILE A 123 -15.84 -4.93 6.95
CA ILE A 123 -15.33 -5.46 8.22
C ILE A 123 -13.80 -5.52 8.23
N ARG A 124 -13.17 -5.94 7.13
CA ARG A 124 -11.71 -6.01 7.03
C ARG A 124 -11.06 -4.63 7.16
N GLN A 125 -11.68 -3.58 6.62
CA GLN A 125 -11.14 -2.23 6.74
C GLN A 125 -11.28 -1.63 8.14
N ILE A 126 -12.27 -2.09 8.92
CA ILE A 126 -12.49 -1.60 10.29
C ILE A 126 -11.67 -2.41 11.31
N ALA A 127 -11.55 -3.72 11.14
CA ALA A 127 -11.01 -4.63 12.17
C ALA A 127 -10.21 -5.81 11.60
N GLY A 128 -9.64 -5.67 10.40
CA GLY A 128 -8.85 -6.73 9.76
C GLY A 128 -7.62 -7.16 10.56
N ASP A 129 -6.99 -6.22 11.26
CA ASP A 129 -5.87 -6.42 12.16
C ASP A 129 -6.22 -7.25 13.40
N VAL A 130 -7.43 -7.10 13.94
CA VAL A 130 -7.91 -7.89 15.08
C VAL A 130 -8.44 -9.26 14.63
N ARG A 131 -9.06 -9.34 13.45
CA ARG A 131 -9.72 -10.56 12.98
C ARG A 131 -8.75 -11.61 12.45
N LYS A 132 -7.90 -11.23 11.50
CA LYS A 132 -6.92 -12.09 10.81
C LYS A 132 -5.70 -11.26 10.42
N PRO A 133 -4.86 -10.84 11.38
CA PRO A 133 -3.77 -9.90 11.14
C PRO A 133 -2.82 -10.34 10.01
N GLU A 134 -2.63 -11.64 9.81
CA GLU A 134 -1.77 -12.20 8.77
C GLU A 134 -2.29 -11.97 7.33
N THR A 135 -3.60 -11.85 7.11
CA THR A 135 -4.18 -11.65 5.77
C THR A 135 -4.91 -10.32 5.61
N ASP A 136 -5.52 -9.82 6.66
CA ASP A 136 -6.50 -8.75 6.60
C ASP A 136 -5.97 -7.42 7.17
N ALA A 137 -4.82 -7.41 7.85
CA ALA A 137 -4.27 -6.17 8.43
C ALA A 137 -3.99 -5.09 7.37
N VAL A 138 -3.72 -5.46 6.12
CA VAL A 138 -3.55 -4.46 5.04
C VAL A 138 -4.81 -3.61 4.86
N ALA A 139 -5.99 -4.20 5.06
CA ALA A 139 -7.27 -3.53 4.86
C ALA A 139 -7.50 -2.40 5.87
N THR A 140 -6.98 -2.52 7.11
CA THR A 140 -7.07 -1.45 8.11
C THR A 140 -6.24 -0.22 7.75
N GLY A 141 -5.44 -0.34 6.69
CA GLY A 141 -4.84 0.78 5.97
C GLY A 141 -5.82 1.91 5.62
N PHE A 142 -7.13 1.64 5.52
CA PHE A 142 -8.18 2.67 5.37
C PHE A 142 -8.04 3.83 6.39
N PHE A 143 -7.62 3.52 7.63
CA PHE A 143 -7.38 4.51 8.69
C PHE A 143 -5.90 4.90 8.87
N ALA A 144 -5.01 4.44 7.98
CA ALA A 144 -3.57 4.75 8.05
C ALA A 144 -3.05 5.52 6.82
N VAL A 145 -3.71 5.39 5.66
CA VAL A 145 -3.29 6.07 4.41
C VAL A 145 -3.81 7.49 4.26
N GLY A 146 -4.82 7.87 5.06
CA GLY A 146 -5.35 9.22 5.10
C GLY A 146 -4.58 10.13 6.06
N PRO A 147 -5.00 11.40 6.19
CA PRO A 147 -4.36 12.36 7.07
C PRO A 147 -4.17 11.82 8.49
N THR A 148 -2.98 12.04 9.02
CA THR A 148 -2.63 11.80 10.41
C THR A 148 -1.86 13.01 10.90
N TYR A 149 -2.42 13.70 11.90
CA TYR A 149 -1.83 14.93 12.43
C TYR A 149 -0.82 14.56 13.52
N ILE A 150 0.40 15.06 13.35
CA ILE A 150 1.52 14.82 14.26
C ILE A 150 2.07 16.16 14.76
N SER A 151 2.50 16.20 16.01
CA SER A 151 3.20 17.33 16.61
C SER A 151 4.68 16.96 16.79
N ASP A 152 5.57 17.95 16.72
CA ASP A 152 6.99 17.79 17.06
C ASP A 152 7.23 17.54 18.56
N GLY A 153 6.17 17.59 19.37
CA GLY A 153 6.21 17.35 20.81
C GLY A 153 6.84 18.49 21.62
N GLY A 154 7.14 19.63 20.98
CA GLY A 154 7.71 20.79 21.66
C GLY A 154 6.73 21.50 22.60
N ASP A 155 5.43 21.34 22.34
CA ASP A 155 4.33 21.91 23.13
C ASP A 155 3.25 20.84 23.43
N PRO A 156 2.92 20.62 24.72
CA PRO A 156 1.82 19.75 25.11
C PRO A 156 0.46 20.12 24.48
N GLU A 157 0.17 21.41 24.28
CA GLU A 157 -1.11 21.84 23.69
C GLU A 157 -1.16 21.47 22.20
N ALA A 158 -0.09 21.73 21.45
CA ALA A 158 0.05 21.28 20.06
C ALA A 158 -0.10 19.76 19.92
N THR A 159 0.44 18.98 20.86
CA THR A 159 0.31 17.52 20.88
C THR A 159 -1.16 17.09 21.05
N LEU A 160 -1.88 17.69 22.00
CA LEU A 160 -3.29 17.39 22.23
C LEU A 160 -4.16 17.82 21.04
N GLN A 161 -3.84 18.94 20.40
CA GLN A 161 -4.53 19.42 19.21
C GLN A 161 -4.35 18.44 18.03
N ALA A 162 -3.13 17.96 17.78
CA ALA A 162 -2.87 16.98 16.73
C ALA A 162 -3.63 15.65 16.96
N GLN A 163 -3.71 15.19 18.21
CA GLN A 163 -4.52 14.02 18.57
C GLN A 163 -6.02 14.27 18.32
N ALA A 164 -6.53 15.44 18.70
CA ALA A 164 -7.92 15.80 18.50
C ALA A 164 -8.29 15.89 17.01
N GLU A 165 -7.43 16.46 16.16
CA GLU A 165 -7.66 16.51 14.71
C GLU A 165 -7.60 15.13 14.06
N THR A 166 -6.66 14.27 14.49
CA THR A 166 -6.62 12.87 14.03
C THR A 166 -7.90 12.12 14.40
N LEU A 167 -8.42 12.31 15.61
CA LEU A 167 -9.69 11.68 16.02
C LEU A 167 -10.88 12.22 15.23
N ALA A 168 -10.95 13.53 15.02
CA ALA A 168 -12.01 14.14 14.21
C ALA A 168 -12.00 13.60 12.78
N ASP A 169 -10.81 13.44 12.21
CA ASP A 169 -10.60 12.85 10.90
C ASP A 169 -11.14 11.42 10.80
N ARG A 170 -10.83 10.58 11.80
CA ARG A 170 -11.30 9.18 11.84
C ARG A 170 -12.82 9.09 11.95
N VAL A 171 -13.45 9.92 12.78
CA VAL A 171 -14.92 9.96 12.91
C VAL A 171 -15.59 10.41 11.61
N ASP A 172 -15.11 11.48 10.99
CA ASP A 172 -15.68 11.98 9.72
C ASP A 172 -15.58 10.94 8.61
N THR A 173 -14.42 10.30 8.49
CA THR A 173 -14.16 9.30 7.44
C THR A 173 -15.00 8.05 7.63
N PHE A 174 -15.02 7.51 8.84
CA PHE A 174 -15.84 6.34 9.16
C PHE A 174 -17.32 6.59 8.86
N SER A 175 -17.84 7.72 9.35
CA SER A 175 -19.27 8.04 9.21
C SER A 175 -19.68 8.30 7.77
N ARG A 176 -18.88 9.05 6.99
CA ARG A 176 -19.20 9.30 5.58
C ARG A 176 -19.03 8.06 4.73
N ALA A 177 -17.97 7.28 4.93
CA ALA A 177 -17.65 6.15 4.07
C ALA A 177 -18.59 4.95 4.28
N PHE A 178 -18.91 4.64 5.54
CA PHE A 178 -19.64 3.41 5.88
C PHE A 178 -21.09 3.65 6.29
N LEU A 179 -21.42 4.80 6.88
CA LEU A 179 -22.79 5.11 7.29
C LEU A 179 -23.52 6.00 6.28
N GLY A 180 -22.78 6.70 5.41
CA GLY A 180 -23.34 7.72 4.52
C GLY A 180 -23.88 8.94 5.27
N LEU A 181 -23.35 9.22 6.47
CA LEU A 181 -23.82 10.29 7.37
C LEU A 181 -22.71 11.29 7.68
N THR A 182 -23.06 12.56 7.82
CA THR A 182 -22.12 13.65 8.16
C THR A 182 -22.01 13.85 9.68
N VAL A 183 -21.51 12.85 10.39
CA VAL A 183 -21.43 12.88 11.87
C VAL A 183 -20.50 13.99 12.38
N ALA A 184 -19.55 14.49 11.58
CA ALA A 184 -18.57 15.48 12.01
C ALA A 184 -19.16 16.80 12.55
N CYS A 185 -20.35 17.22 12.11
CA CYS A 185 -21.00 18.41 12.68
C CYS A 185 -21.34 18.23 14.17
N ALA A 186 -21.53 16.97 14.60
CA ALA A 186 -21.79 16.62 15.99
C ALA A 186 -20.58 16.82 16.93
N ARG A 187 -19.42 17.26 16.41
CA ARG A 187 -18.22 17.54 17.22
C ARG A 187 -18.45 18.64 18.26
N CYS A 188 -19.20 19.68 17.89
CA CYS A 188 -19.34 20.89 18.70
C CYS A 188 -20.78 21.12 19.21
N HIS A 189 -21.78 20.56 18.54
CA HIS A 189 -23.20 20.68 18.88
C HIS A 189 -23.96 19.50 18.30
N ASP A 190 -25.15 19.16 18.80
CA ASP A 190 -25.95 18.08 18.22
C ASP A 190 -26.24 18.33 16.73
N HIS A 191 -26.23 17.27 15.92
CA HIS A 191 -26.34 17.38 14.47
C HIS A 191 -27.61 18.13 14.05
N LYS A 192 -27.50 19.03 13.07
CA LYS A 192 -28.57 19.99 12.74
C LYS A 192 -29.88 19.35 12.27
N PHE A 193 -29.77 18.25 11.53
CA PHE A 193 -30.92 17.63 10.85
C PHE A 193 -31.17 16.17 11.26
N ASP A 194 -30.14 15.52 11.80
CA ASP A 194 -30.19 14.09 12.11
C ASP A 194 -30.14 13.93 13.63
N PRO A 195 -30.78 12.89 14.20
CA PRO A 195 -30.81 12.65 15.64
C PRO A 195 -29.48 12.07 16.13
N ILE A 196 -28.37 12.75 15.86
CA ILE A 196 -27.02 12.39 16.27
C ILE A 196 -26.57 13.44 17.29
N THR A 197 -26.41 13.02 18.54
CA THR A 197 -25.98 13.92 19.60
C THR A 197 -24.47 14.08 19.59
N THR A 198 -24.00 15.14 20.23
CA THR A 198 -22.60 15.36 20.56
C THR A 198 -22.02 14.18 21.35
N LYS A 199 -22.85 13.56 22.21
CA LYS A 199 -22.47 12.37 22.95
C LYS A 199 -22.19 11.17 22.03
N ASP A 200 -22.98 10.98 20.98
CA ASP A 200 -22.77 9.90 20.00
C ASP A 200 -21.46 10.12 19.22
N TYR A 201 -21.18 11.36 18.83
CA TYR A 201 -19.89 11.71 18.21
C TYR A 201 -18.71 11.31 19.11
N TYR A 202 -18.73 11.72 20.38
CA TYR A 202 -17.61 11.41 21.29
C TYR A 202 -17.57 9.92 21.70
N ALA A 203 -18.68 9.19 21.61
CA ALA A 203 -18.67 7.74 21.78
C ALA A 203 -17.89 7.04 20.64
N ILE A 204 -18.11 7.45 19.39
CA ILE A 204 -17.34 6.96 18.24
C ILE A 204 -15.88 7.39 18.35
N ALA A 205 -15.61 8.66 18.70
CA ALA A 205 -14.26 9.15 18.92
C ALA A 205 -13.51 8.34 20.00
N GLY A 206 -14.22 7.91 21.06
CA GLY A 206 -13.68 7.05 22.10
C GLY A 206 -13.19 5.69 21.59
N VAL A 207 -13.88 5.11 20.60
CA VAL A 207 -13.44 3.86 19.94
C VAL A 207 -12.10 4.08 19.23
N PHE A 208 -12.00 5.12 18.40
CA PHE A 208 -10.77 5.42 17.66
C PHE A 208 -9.62 5.90 18.55
N LYS A 209 -9.91 6.52 19.70
CA LYS A 209 -8.90 6.89 20.70
C LYS A 209 -8.16 5.67 21.26
N ASN A 210 -8.76 4.49 21.19
CA ASN A 210 -8.13 3.23 21.60
C ASN A 210 -7.43 2.50 20.43
N THR A 211 -7.07 3.22 19.36
CA THR A 211 -6.35 2.67 18.21
C THR A 211 -5.01 3.39 18.04
N ALA A 212 -4.05 2.72 17.43
CA ALA A 212 -2.75 3.29 17.09
C ALA A 212 -2.35 2.86 15.68
N ILE A 213 -1.70 3.77 14.96
CA ILE A 213 -1.09 3.45 13.66
C ILE A 213 0.26 2.79 13.94
N GLY A 214 0.55 1.70 13.24
CA GLY A 214 1.81 1.00 13.35
C GLY A 214 2.13 0.22 12.08
N GLU A 215 3.39 -0.17 11.94
CA GLU A 215 3.82 -1.05 10.87
C GLU A 215 3.70 -2.51 11.31
N LEU A 216 3.02 -3.30 10.48
CA LEU A 216 2.83 -4.73 10.69
C LEU A 216 3.55 -5.48 9.56
N SER A 217 4.35 -6.48 9.94
CA SER A 217 4.93 -7.39 8.96
C SER A 217 3.85 -8.34 8.45
N LEU A 218 3.68 -8.39 7.13
CA LEU A 218 2.78 -9.32 6.45
C LEU A 218 3.42 -10.69 6.22
N ALA A 219 4.67 -10.88 6.64
CA ALA A 219 5.35 -12.16 6.51
C ALA A 219 4.84 -13.15 7.56
N SER A 220 4.92 -14.45 7.25
CA SER A 220 4.65 -15.51 8.22
C SER A 220 5.52 -15.37 9.47
N LYS A 221 5.04 -15.86 10.61
CA LYS A 221 5.77 -15.79 11.90
C LYS A 221 7.14 -16.43 11.81
N GLU A 222 7.26 -17.50 11.05
CA GLU A 222 8.49 -18.23 10.80
C GLU A 222 9.53 -17.36 10.08
N VAL A 223 9.08 -16.59 9.09
CA VAL A 223 9.94 -15.66 8.34
C VAL A 223 10.36 -14.48 9.23
N ILE A 224 9.43 -13.93 10.02
CA ILE A 224 9.74 -12.84 10.97
C ILE A 224 10.79 -13.29 11.99
N GLU A 225 10.66 -14.49 12.54
CA GLU A 225 11.60 -15.00 13.52
C GLU A 225 12.98 -15.31 12.90
N ALA A 226 12.99 -15.90 11.70
CA ALA A 226 14.22 -16.11 10.95
C ALA A 226 14.91 -14.78 10.62
N GLN A 227 14.15 -13.74 10.26
CA GLN A 227 14.67 -12.40 10.02
C GLN A 227 15.33 -11.84 11.28
N LYS A 228 14.67 -11.87 12.44
CA LYS A 228 15.25 -11.40 13.71
C LYS A 228 16.56 -12.09 14.05
N ILE A 229 16.61 -13.42 13.90
CA ILE A 229 17.83 -14.20 14.13
C ILE A 229 18.96 -13.75 13.18
N ASN A 230 18.64 -13.51 11.92
CA ASN A 230 19.62 -13.07 10.93
C ASN A 230 20.08 -11.62 11.17
N GLU A 231 19.17 -10.72 11.54
CA GLU A 231 19.48 -9.34 11.91
C GLU A 231 20.41 -9.29 13.12
N GLU A 232 20.18 -10.14 14.13
CA GLU A 232 21.06 -10.24 15.29
C GLU A 232 22.46 -10.75 14.91
N LYS A 233 22.55 -11.75 14.04
CA LYS A 233 23.85 -12.22 13.50
C LYS A 233 24.58 -11.11 12.75
N VAL A 234 23.86 -10.35 11.92
CA VAL A 234 24.42 -9.21 11.17
C VAL A 234 24.90 -8.14 12.14
N ARG A 235 24.11 -7.81 13.17
CA ARG A 235 24.47 -6.83 14.21
C ARG A 235 25.75 -7.23 14.94
N LEU A 236 25.85 -8.51 15.34
CA LEU A 236 27.05 -9.04 16.00
C LEU A 236 28.26 -9.02 15.05
N ALA A 237 28.09 -9.41 13.79
CA ALA A 237 29.16 -9.34 12.79
C ALA A 237 29.62 -7.90 12.53
N GLN A 238 28.70 -6.93 12.47
CA GLN A 238 29.01 -5.50 12.35
C GLN A 238 29.74 -4.96 13.58
N GLN A 239 29.35 -5.39 14.79
CA GLN A 239 30.07 -5.02 16.01
C GLN A 239 31.50 -5.59 16.01
N ALA A 240 31.67 -6.85 15.65
CA ALA A 240 32.99 -7.47 15.53
C ALA A 240 33.84 -6.78 14.46
N LEU A 241 33.27 -6.45 13.30
CA LEU A 241 33.96 -5.70 12.25
C LEU A 241 34.38 -4.30 12.72
N LYS A 242 33.51 -3.60 13.45
CA LYS A 242 33.80 -2.27 14.02
C LYS A 242 34.93 -2.34 15.06
N GLN A 243 34.91 -3.35 15.92
CA GLN A 243 35.98 -3.61 16.89
C GLN A 243 37.31 -3.94 16.20
N PHE A 244 37.28 -4.83 15.19
CA PHE A 244 38.46 -5.18 14.40
C PHE A 244 39.04 -3.96 13.66
N THR A 245 38.19 -3.16 13.02
CA THR A 245 38.59 -1.95 12.31
C THR A 245 39.23 -0.93 13.26
N LYS A 246 38.66 -0.76 14.45
CA LYS A 246 39.23 0.08 15.50
C LYS A 246 40.60 -0.43 15.97
N SER A 247 40.76 -1.75 16.09
CA SER A 247 42.05 -2.36 16.46
C SER A 247 43.15 -2.19 15.42
N LEU A 248 42.79 -2.05 14.13
CA LEU A 248 43.76 -1.76 13.06
C LEU A 248 44.19 -0.30 13.01
N GLN A 249 43.35 0.60 13.53
CA GLN A 249 43.63 2.04 13.61
C GLN A 249 44.41 2.42 14.87
N ASP A 250 44.59 1.48 15.80
CA ASP A 250 45.30 1.68 17.06
C ASP A 250 46.83 1.71 16.82
N PRO A 251 47.52 2.87 16.98
CA PRO A 251 48.93 3.01 16.61
C PRO A 251 49.88 2.11 17.40
N GLU A 252 49.48 1.67 18.60
CA GLU A 252 50.30 0.87 19.52
C GLU A 252 50.36 -0.63 19.16
N LYS A 253 49.49 -1.12 18.27
CA LYS A 253 49.48 -2.53 17.80
C LYS A 253 50.21 -2.75 16.46
N LYS A 254 51.13 -1.85 16.08
CA LYS A 254 52.06 -2.05 14.96
C LYS A 254 53.26 -2.93 15.32
N GLU A 255 53.14 -3.87 16.24
CA GLU A 255 54.14 -4.92 16.33
C GLU A 255 53.98 -5.86 15.13
N LYS A 256 54.86 -5.69 14.15
CA LYS A 256 55.03 -6.66 13.07
C LYS A 256 55.21 -8.02 13.73
N PRO A 257 54.46 -9.07 13.33
CA PRO A 257 54.67 -10.40 13.87
C PRO A 257 56.14 -10.77 13.66
N LYS A 258 56.88 -10.95 14.76
CA LYS A 258 58.25 -11.47 14.71
C LYS A 258 58.15 -12.96 14.44
N PHE A 259 58.24 -13.32 13.17
CA PHE A 259 58.48 -14.72 12.77
C PHE A 259 59.77 -15.20 13.45
N THR A 260 59.71 -16.37 14.05
CA THR A 260 60.89 -17.04 14.62
C THR A 260 61.82 -17.51 13.49
N GLN A 261 63.12 -17.65 13.76
CA GLN A 261 64.08 -18.07 12.73
C GLN A 261 63.81 -19.48 12.18
N GLU A 262 63.04 -20.31 12.89
CA GLU A 262 62.58 -21.62 12.41
C GLU A 262 61.45 -21.48 11.38
N GLU A 263 60.51 -20.56 11.56
CA GLU A 263 59.44 -20.27 10.58
C GLU A 263 59.95 -19.57 9.32
N GLN A 264 61.13 -18.93 9.39
CA GLN A 264 61.80 -18.35 8.23
C GLN A 264 62.61 -19.40 7.44
N ASN A 265 62.91 -20.57 8.03
CA ASN A 265 63.86 -21.54 7.46
C ASN A 265 63.33 -22.99 7.26
N GLY A 266 62.10 -23.34 7.65
CA GLY A 266 61.48 -24.65 7.30
C GLY A 266 60.39 -24.49 6.23
N ASP A 267 60.31 -25.23 5.11
CA ASP A 267 61.02 -26.41 4.63
C ASP A 267 61.17 -26.27 3.10
N ARG A 268 62.40 -26.26 2.60
CA ARG A 268 62.70 -26.75 1.25
C ARG A 268 62.97 -28.24 1.36
N GLN A 269 61.92 -29.04 1.48
CA GLN A 269 62.00 -30.43 1.08
C GLN A 269 61.04 -30.66 -0.08
N GLU A 270 61.66 -30.77 -1.24
CA GLU A 270 61.08 -31.35 -2.44
C GLU A 270 60.46 -32.71 -2.10
N ASN A 271 59.18 -32.87 -2.37
CA ASN A 271 58.65 -34.17 -2.71
C ASN A 271 57.77 -34.04 -3.95
N SER A 272 58.42 -34.32 -5.07
CA SER A 272 57.81 -34.74 -6.32
C SER A 272 56.86 -35.91 -6.04
N THR A 273 55.56 -35.73 -6.27
CA THR A 273 54.65 -36.65 -6.97
C THR A 273 53.20 -36.29 -6.65
N ALA A 274 52.56 -35.50 -7.51
CA ALA A 274 51.15 -35.64 -7.93
C ALA A 274 50.80 -34.50 -8.90
N LYS A 275 50.49 -34.87 -10.15
CA LYS A 275 50.03 -33.96 -11.20
C LYS A 275 48.65 -33.38 -10.83
N SER A 276 48.49 -32.06 -10.90
CA SER A 276 47.20 -31.38 -11.02
C SER A 276 47.16 -30.57 -12.33
N PRO A 277 46.06 -30.64 -13.11
CA PRO A 277 45.98 -29.99 -14.42
C PRO A 277 45.78 -28.48 -14.25
N GLY A 278 46.51 -27.73 -15.09
CA GLY A 278 46.77 -26.32 -14.91
C GLY A 278 45.57 -25.39 -15.01
N TYR A 279 45.65 -24.32 -14.22
CA TYR A 279 45.04 -23.03 -14.53
C TYR A 279 46.09 -21.94 -14.28
N SER A 280 46.56 -21.32 -15.36
CA SER A 280 47.52 -20.22 -15.31
C SER A 280 46.82 -18.93 -14.89
N CYS A 281 47.21 -18.38 -13.73
CA CYS A 281 46.77 -17.07 -13.28
C CYS A 281 47.53 -15.97 -14.04
N PHE A 282 46.83 -15.24 -14.91
CA PHE A 282 47.35 -14.10 -15.66
C PHE A 282 47.66 -12.93 -14.70
N LYS A 283 48.94 -12.57 -14.57
CA LYS A 283 49.38 -11.33 -13.90
C LYS A 283 48.99 -10.11 -14.75
N ARG A 284 48.05 -9.28 -14.30
CA ARG A 284 47.95 -7.88 -14.75
C ARG A 284 48.56 -6.97 -13.70
N LYS A 285 49.70 -6.36 -14.05
CA LYS A 285 50.31 -5.26 -13.32
C LYS A 285 49.43 -4.02 -13.47
N TRP A 286 48.92 -3.48 -12.36
CA TRP A 286 48.46 -2.09 -12.30
C TRP A 286 49.68 -1.21 -11.98
N GLN A 287 49.99 -0.29 -12.89
CA GLN A 287 51.10 0.64 -12.77
C GLN A 287 50.50 2.04 -12.56
N CYS A 288 50.56 2.55 -11.33
CA CYS A 288 50.29 3.96 -11.05
C CYS A 288 51.39 4.83 -11.67
N ARG A 289 51.02 5.87 -12.40
CA ARG A 289 51.89 7.01 -12.70
C ARG A 289 51.24 8.28 -12.15
N HIS A 290 51.99 8.96 -11.28
CA HIS A 290 51.81 10.37 -10.95
C HIS A 290 52.90 11.18 -11.69
N GLU A 291 52.59 12.46 -11.91
CA GLU A 291 53.40 13.56 -12.49
C GLU A 291 53.48 13.58 -14.02
N CYS A 292 53.23 14.69 -14.73
CA CYS A 292 53.69 16.06 -14.49
C CYS A 292 52.74 17.12 -15.07
N CYS A 293 52.79 18.32 -14.47
CA CYS A 293 52.32 19.59 -15.03
C CYS A 293 52.93 19.90 -16.42
N SER A 294 52.14 20.55 -17.26
CA SER A 294 52.49 21.64 -18.19
C SER A 294 51.21 22.39 -18.54
#